data_AF-A0A3D9CMF1-F1
#
_entry.id   AF-A0A3D9CMF1-F1
#
_cell.length_a   1.000
_cell.length_b   1.000
_cell.length_c   1.000
_cell.angle_alpha   90.00
_cell.angle_beta   90.00
_cell.angle_gamma   90.00
#
_symmetry.space_group_name_H-M   'P 1'
#
loop_
_entity.id
_entity.type
_entity.pdbx_description
1 polymer ?
#
loop_
_entity_poly.entity_id
_entity_poly.type
_entity_poly.pdbx_seq_one_letter_code
_entity_poly.pdbx_strand_id
1 'polypeptide(L)'
;MRNKLIKAVFLGLALSAYHADVQAQSVDNKKKMEWFKNAKLGIFIHWGIYSVNGISESWSFFNNYINHENYMKQLTGFSASDYKPGQWAELIKESGAKYAVITTKHHDGVSLWNSKAEKAITISGDSAAGKDVLTPFISSLKNSGLKTGLYFSLPDWSHPYYDINTRTKKRYELRNEPERWQNFITYYQTQLKELSSQYHPDLLWFDGDWEHTSEEWKSSGTLDILKQYNPDIIINSRLNNHGDYDTPEQGIPVVAPSNPYWELCYTINDSWGYQPHDNHYKTPNMIVRTLTDVISMGGNLLLDIGPKADGTIPQKQVEILKNLGRWVSKNKQAVYETDRGIPFENYKGKSALSNSKKTLFLYLEEAKSITKVYGLATKPSSAKIIGDSKTIVGIDYKDKTLTLRFPNVKFDQDVTVVELTFDEPPVFLKDFETEKYRLSDLLDQKDSQLAIYNLASTLHNGNNLFINSGLTHDGLNMKLPKTSQTNPETLQWISRHAEALFDTEKGLPEGHYAGMSAISKDRQTLYLFVEGEPTGPIALKGIKNGIARIRVAGEGTLLNYDLYNKLYWSDRPGIIYIDIPKERLDKNMTVIAVLLDKPLELYREKIGAIESNL
;
A
#
# COMPACT_ATOMS: atom_id res chain seq x y z
N MET A 1 23.06 16.25 -56.48
CA MET A 1 21.79 16.03 -55.72
C MET A 1 21.50 14.56 -55.37
N ARG A 2 22.18 13.53 -55.91
CA ARG A 2 21.90 12.10 -55.60
C ARG A 2 22.37 11.60 -54.21
N ASN A 3 23.38 12.23 -53.57
CA ASN A 3 23.88 11.79 -52.25
C ASN A 3 23.10 12.34 -51.02
N LYS A 4 22.23 13.34 -51.19
CA LYS A 4 21.40 13.86 -50.09
C LYS A 4 20.10 13.07 -49.91
N LEU A 5 19.55 12.47 -50.98
CA LEU A 5 18.34 11.65 -50.91
C LEU A 5 18.58 10.31 -50.18
N ILE A 6 19.75 9.69 -50.38
CA ILE A 6 20.09 8.40 -49.76
C ILE A 6 20.24 8.56 -48.24
N LYS A 7 20.89 9.63 -47.75
CA LYS A 7 21.03 9.89 -46.30
C LYS A 7 19.70 10.20 -45.60
N ALA A 8 18.75 10.85 -46.28
CA ALA A 8 17.42 11.13 -45.72
C ALA A 8 16.55 9.86 -45.61
N VAL A 9 16.66 8.95 -46.57
CA VAL A 9 15.97 7.65 -46.54
C VAL A 9 16.53 6.74 -45.44
N PHE A 10 17.86 6.72 -45.24
CA PHE A 10 18.48 5.96 -44.14
C PHE A 10 18.16 6.53 -42.74
N LEU A 11 18.05 7.86 -42.59
CA LEU A 11 17.66 8.47 -41.32
C LEU A 11 16.18 8.22 -40.98
N GLY A 12 15.29 8.26 -41.99
CA GLY A 12 13.87 7.94 -41.84
C GLY A 12 13.62 6.46 -41.53
N LEU A 13 14.40 5.54 -42.10
CA LEU A 13 14.34 4.11 -41.79
C LEU A 13 14.86 3.79 -40.38
N ALA A 14 15.92 4.48 -39.92
CA ALA A 14 16.42 4.32 -38.55
C ALA A 14 15.43 4.85 -37.50
N LEU A 15 14.79 5.99 -37.75
CA LEU A 15 13.78 6.58 -36.85
C LEU A 15 12.49 5.74 -36.78
N SER A 16 12.06 5.15 -37.91
CA SER A 16 10.88 4.29 -37.96
C SER A 16 11.13 2.90 -37.36
N ALA A 17 12.32 2.32 -37.52
CA ALA A 17 12.72 1.10 -36.82
C ALA A 17 12.78 1.31 -35.30
N TYR A 18 13.39 2.42 -34.84
CA TYR A 18 13.40 2.78 -33.41
C TYR A 18 12.00 2.96 -32.83
N HIS A 19 11.08 3.61 -33.56
CA HIS A 19 9.70 3.78 -33.09
C HIS A 19 8.90 2.47 -33.11
N ALA A 20 9.15 1.58 -34.08
CA ALA A 20 8.52 0.26 -34.13
C ALA A 20 9.00 -0.64 -32.98
N ASP A 21 10.30 -0.64 -32.69
CA ASP A 21 10.89 -1.42 -31.60
C ASP A 21 10.42 -0.91 -30.22
N VAL A 22 10.36 0.41 -30.00
CA VAL A 22 9.81 0.97 -28.75
C VAL A 22 8.33 0.65 -28.58
N GLN A 23 7.54 0.74 -29.66
CA GLN A 23 6.12 0.39 -29.62
C GLN A 23 5.91 -1.11 -29.38
N ALA A 24 6.67 -1.99 -30.03
CA ALA A 24 6.61 -3.43 -29.85
C ALA A 24 7.02 -3.83 -28.43
N GLN A 25 8.13 -3.28 -27.91
CA GLN A 25 8.60 -3.50 -26.55
C GLN A 25 7.57 -2.98 -25.51
N SER A 26 6.89 -1.88 -25.78
CA SER A 26 5.83 -1.36 -24.90
C SER A 26 4.55 -2.21 -24.89
N VAL A 27 4.24 -2.92 -25.99
CA VAL A 27 3.09 -3.83 -26.09
C VAL A 27 3.41 -5.16 -25.42
N ASP A 28 4.62 -5.67 -25.60
CA ASP A 28 5.10 -6.91 -24.97
C ASP A 28 5.15 -6.77 -23.44
N ASN A 29 5.69 -5.65 -22.93
CA ASN A 29 5.68 -5.35 -21.50
C ASN A 29 4.26 -5.23 -20.93
N LYS A 30 3.27 -4.75 -21.69
CA LYS A 30 1.87 -4.71 -21.22
C LYS A 30 1.27 -6.10 -21.05
N LYS A 31 1.58 -7.02 -21.97
CA LYS A 31 1.09 -8.41 -21.90
C LYS A 31 1.75 -9.16 -20.75
N LYS A 32 3.06 -9.02 -20.60
CA LYS A 32 3.84 -9.56 -19.48
C LYS A 32 3.27 -9.11 -18.13
N MET A 33 2.98 -7.83 -17.96
CA MET A 33 2.52 -7.24 -16.71
C MET A 33 1.02 -7.45 -16.43
N GLU A 34 0.25 -8.06 -17.34
CA GLU A 34 -1.20 -8.18 -17.22
C GLU A 34 -1.60 -8.98 -15.98
N TRP A 35 -1.00 -10.16 -15.76
CA TRP A 35 -1.33 -10.98 -14.60
C TRP A 35 -0.99 -10.25 -13.30
N PHE A 36 0.13 -9.53 -13.28
CA PHE A 36 0.60 -8.80 -12.10
C PHE A 36 -0.36 -7.66 -11.77
N LYS A 37 -0.71 -6.83 -12.76
CA LYS A 37 -1.70 -5.75 -12.58
C LYS A 37 -3.03 -6.29 -12.05
N ASN A 38 -3.47 -7.46 -12.50
CA ASN A 38 -4.76 -8.04 -12.13
C ASN A 38 -4.74 -8.78 -10.78
N ALA A 39 -3.55 -9.16 -10.28
CA ALA A 39 -3.37 -9.96 -9.07
C ALA A 39 -3.74 -9.21 -7.79
N LYS A 40 -3.34 -7.94 -7.67
CA LYS A 40 -3.56 -7.00 -6.54
C LYS A 40 -3.04 -7.41 -5.16
N LEU A 41 -2.94 -8.70 -4.86
CA LEU A 41 -2.55 -9.22 -3.56
C LEU A 41 -1.57 -10.39 -3.72
N GLY A 42 -0.42 -10.27 -3.08
CA GLY A 42 0.58 -11.31 -2.92
C GLY A 42 0.97 -11.49 -1.45
N ILE A 43 1.60 -12.63 -1.13
CA ILE A 43 2.20 -12.88 0.19
C ILE A 43 3.72 -12.90 0.08
N PHE A 44 4.39 -12.09 0.89
CA PHE A 44 5.83 -12.15 1.09
C PHE A 44 6.14 -13.12 2.24
N ILE A 45 7.26 -13.84 2.15
CA ILE A 45 7.70 -14.78 3.18
C ILE A 45 9.18 -14.55 3.44
N HIS A 46 9.50 -14.01 4.62
CA HIS A 46 10.86 -13.95 5.14
C HIS A 46 11.09 -15.11 6.09
N TRP A 47 11.77 -16.14 5.59
CA TRP A 47 12.12 -17.32 6.36
C TRP A 47 13.58 -17.72 6.16
N GLY A 48 14.27 -17.97 7.27
CA GLY A 48 15.69 -18.32 7.31
C GLY A 48 16.17 -18.53 8.74
N ILE A 49 17.49 -18.72 8.91
CA ILE A 49 18.08 -19.08 10.20
C ILE A 49 17.85 -18.03 11.30
N TYR A 50 17.61 -16.77 10.93
CA TYR A 50 17.24 -15.68 11.84
C TYR A 50 15.95 -15.96 12.63
N SER A 51 15.09 -16.85 12.15
CA SER A 51 13.87 -17.28 12.87
C SER A 51 14.15 -18.16 14.10
N VAL A 52 15.38 -18.65 14.28
CA VAL A 52 15.75 -19.53 15.42
C VAL A 52 15.78 -18.74 16.72
N ASN A 53 16.55 -17.65 16.74
CA ASN A 53 16.58 -16.75 17.90
C ASN A 53 15.55 -15.62 17.80
N GLY A 54 14.85 -15.53 16.65
CA GLY A 54 13.82 -14.53 16.42
C GLY A 54 14.38 -13.12 16.34
N ILE A 55 15.44 -12.94 15.56
CA ILE A 55 16.17 -11.67 15.38
C ILE A 55 16.04 -11.17 13.95
N SER A 56 16.38 -9.91 13.70
CA SER A 56 16.32 -9.33 12.36
C SER A 56 17.26 -10.04 11.37
N GLU A 57 16.70 -10.34 10.20
CA GLU A 57 17.30 -11.02 9.05
C GLU A 57 18.56 -10.30 8.56
N SER A 58 19.73 -10.85 8.90
CA SER A 58 21.07 -10.35 8.52
C SER A 58 21.47 -8.99 9.13
N TRP A 59 20.51 -8.07 9.31
CA TRP A 59 20.74 -6.74 9.86
C TRP A 59 21.20 -6.76 11.31
N SER A 60 20.86 -7.81 12.06
CA SER A 60 21.32 -7.98 13.44
C SER A 60 22.85 -8.06 13.56
N PHE A 61 23.53 -8.78 12.66
CA PHE A 61 24.99 -8.79 12.63
C PHE A 61 25.59 -7.66 11.79
N PHE A 62 24.88 -7.19 10.77
CA PHE A 62 25.30 -5.99 10.02
C PHE A 62 25.47 -4.78 10.93
N ASN A 63 24.55 -4.59 11.86
CA ASN A 63 24.54 -3.50 12.85
C ASN A 63 25.34 -3.81 14.13
N ASN A 64 26.06 -4.94 14.18
CA ASN A 64 26.85 -5.39 15.34
C ASN A 64 26.04 -5.60 16.64
N TYR A 65 24.73 -5.89 16.56
CA TYR A 65 23.94 -6.30 17.74
C TYR A 65 24.30 -7.71 18.21
N ILE A 66 24.79 -8.53 17.27
CA ILE A 66 25.37 -9.84 17.48
C ILE A 66 26.57 -9.99 16.53
N ASN A 67 27.59 -10.77 16.90
CA ASN A 67 28.68 -11.07 15.98
C ASN A 67 28.25 -12.12 14.92
N HIS A 68 28.93 -12.11 13.77
CA HIS A 68 28.64 -13.02 12.65
C HIS A 68 28.69 -14.50 13.06
N GLU A 69 29.69 -14.93 13.84
CA GLU A 69 29.82 -16.32 14.29
C GLU A 69 28.59 -16.79 15.07
N ASN A 70 28.11 -15.98 16.01
CA ASN A 70 26.92 -16.28 16.81
C ASN A 70 25.64 -16.21 15.98
N TYR A 71 25.56 -15.34 14.98
CA TYR A 71 24.46 -15.33 14.02
C TYR A 71 24.41 -16.65 13.24
N MET A 72 25.54 -17.12 12.71
CA MET A 72 25.62 -18.35 11.91
C MET A 72 25.39 -19.61 12.73
N LYS A 73 25.67 -19.62 14.05
CA LYS A 73 25.32 -20.75 14.96
C LYS A 73 23.84 -21.12 14.91
N GLN A 74 22.95 -20.21 14.50
CA GLN A 74 21.53 -20.49 14.31
C GLN A 74 21.25 -21.58 13.26
N LEU A 75 22.17 -21.87 12.33
CA LEU A 75 22.06 -23.03 11.43
C LEU A 75 21.74 -24.32 12.21
N THR A 76 22.34 -24.50 13.39
CA THR A 76 22.13 -25.69 14.24
C THR A 76 20.75 -25.78 14.90
N GLY A 77 19.98 -24.69 14.91
CA GLY A 77 18.63 -24.64 15.46
C GLY A 77 17.53 -24.56 14.40
N PHE A 78 17.86 -24.33 13.13
CA PHE A 78 16.89 -24.26 12.05
C PHE A 78 16.49 -25.67 11.62
N SER A 79 15.39 -26.19 12.15
CA SER A 79 15.00 -27.61 12.00
C SER A 79 14.02 -27.88 10.86
N ALA A 80 13.14 -26.92 10.53
CA ALA A 80 11.98 -27.14 9.65
C ALA A 80 11.22 -28.44 9.98
N SER A 81 11.09 -28.77 11.29
CA SER A 81 10.53 -30.04 11.78
C SER A 81 9.04 -30.18 11.51
N ASP A 82 8.30 -29.08 11.56
CA ASP A 82 6.86 -28.99 11.37
C ASP A 82 6.48 -28.28 10.05
N TYR A 83 7.48 -28.10 9.18
CA TYR A 83 7.33 -27.46 7.88
C TYR A 83 6.43 -28.28 6.95
N LYS A 84 5.27 -27.69 6.61
CA LYS A 84 4.26 -28.28 5.73
C LYS A 84 3.96 -27.31 4.57
N PRO A 85 4.71 -27.38 3.45
CA PRO A 85 4.57 -26.43 2.33
C PRO A 85 3.17 -26.38 1.72
N GLY A 86 2.46 -27.52 1.71
CA GLY A 86 1.07 -27.58 1.26
C GLY A 86 0.14 -26.73 2.12
N GLN A 87 0.35 -26.69 3.44
CA GLN A 87 -0.44 -25.84 4.35
C GLN A 87 -0.13 -24.36 4.17
N TRP A 88 1.13 -24.01 3.87
CA TRP A 88 1.50 -22.64 3.54
C TRP A 88 0.80 -22.20 2.24
N ALA A 89 0.89 -22.99 1.18
CA ALA A 89 0.25 -22.68 -0.09
C ALA A 89 -1.28 -22.60 0.03
N GLU A 90 -1.91 -23.47 0.84
CA GLU A 90 -3.33 -23.41 1.14
C GLU A 90 -3.70 -22.12 1.87
N LEU A 91 -2.96 -21.71 2.90
CA LEU A 91 -3.21 -20.47 3.63
C LEU A 91 -3.04 -19.22 2.74
N ILE A 92 -2.03 -19.20 1.88
CA ILE A 92 -1.81 -18.13 0.89
C ILE A 92 -2.98 -18.05 -0.08
N LYS A 93 -3.50 -19.20 -0.54
CA LYS A 93 -4.67 -19.23 -1.41
C LYS A 93 -5.95 -18.80 -0.67
N GLU A 94 -6.11 -19.24 0.58
CA GLU A 94 -7.25 -18.89 1.45
C GLU A 94 -7.30 -17.39 1.73
N SER A 95 -6.15 -16.72 1.87
CA SER A 95 -6.08 -15.26 2.04
C SER A 95 -6.55 -14.47 0.81
N GLY A 96 -6.67 -15.14 -0.34
CA GLY A 96 -7.00 -14.52 -1.62
C GLY A 96 -5.79 -14.00 -2.39
N ALA A 97 -4.55 -14.26 -1.95
CA ALA A 97 -3.40 -13.89 -2.75
C ALA A 97 -3.38 -14.66 -4.09
N LYS A 98 -2.79 -14.04 -5.12
CA LYS A 98 -2.61 -14.66 -6.45
C LYS A 98 -1.17 -15.09 -6.72
N TYR A 99 -0.26 -14.67 -5.87
CA TYR A 99 1.17 -14.96 -5.95
C TYR A 99 1.80 -14.95 -4.56
N ALA A 100 2.97 -15.55 -4.45
CA ALA A 100 3.81 -15.44 -3.26
C ALA A 100 5.26 -15.20 -3.67
N VAL A 101 5.99 -14.46 -2.83
CA VAL A 101 7.42 -14.20 -2.96
C VAL A 101 8.09 -14.74 -1.70
N ILE A 102 9.07 -15.64 -1.85
CA ILE A 102 9.81 -16.21 -0.71
C ILE A 102 11.29 -15.85 -0.80
N THR A 103 11.89 -15.52 0.34
CA THR A 103 13.34 -15.33 0.46
C THR A 103 14.09 -16.59 0.09
N THR A 104 14.63 -16.67 -1.13
CA THR A 104 15.48 -17.83 -1.50
C THR A 104 16.82 -17.76 -0.77
N LYS A 105 17.34 -16.54 -0.64
CA LYS A 105 18.56 -16.16 0.10
C LYS A 105 18.42 -14.71 0.52
N HIS A 106 18.61 -14.42 1.80
CA HIS A 106 18.69 -13.04 2.33
C HIS A 106 20.15 -12.55 2.33
N HIS A 107 20.43 -11.35 2.83
CA HIS A 107 21.79 -10.80 2.87
C HIS A 107 22.79 -11.65 3.68
N ASP A 108 22.32 -12.54 4.56
CA ASP A 108 23.17 -13.46 5.32
C ASP A 108 23.78 -14.58 4.48
N GLY A 109 23.33 -14.75 3.24
CA GLY A 109 23.91 -15.71 2.31
C GLY A 109 23.39 -17.14 2.42
N VAL A 110 22.44 -17.43 3.32
CA VAL A 110 21.96 -18.81 3.53
C VAL A 110 20.85 -19.15 2.54
N SER A 111 21.14 -20.07 1.62
CA SER A 111 20.20 -20.52 0.59
C SER A 111 19.18 -21.53 1.14
N LEU A 112 17.89 -21.30 0.87
CA LEU A 112 16.79 -22.23 1.17
C LEU A 112 16.72 -23.44 0.23
N TRP A 113 17.45 -23.40 -0.88
CA TRP A 113 17.62 -24.52 -1.80
C TRP A 113 19.07 -25.05 -1.76
N ASN A 114 19.27 -26.25 -2.30
CA ASN A 114 20.58 -26.89 -2.35
C ASN A 114 21.45 -26.35 -3.50
N SER A 115 21.91 -25.10 -3.38
CA SER A 115 22.76 -24.47 -4.38
C SER A 115 24.07 -25.23 -4.59
N LYS A 116 24.55 -25.27 -5.85
CA LYS A 116 25.82 -25.89 -6.25
C LYS A 116 26.90 -24.86 -6.57
N ALA A 117 26.60 -23.57 -6.38
CA ALA A 117 27.59 -22.51 -6.48
C ALA A 117 28.71 -22.72 -5.46
N GLU A 118 29.93 -22.35 -5.83
CA GLU A 118 31.12 -22.55 -5.01
C GLU A 118 30.93 -21.89 -3.63
N LYS A 119 31.19 -22.63 -2.53
CA LYS A 119 31.12 -22.13 -1.14
C LYS A 119 29.75 -21.59 -0.69
N ALA A 120 28.66 -21.94 -1.39
CA ALA A 120 27.31 -21.62 -0.95
C ALA A 120 27.00 -22.28 0.41
N ILE A 121 26.39 -21.52 1.31
CA ILE A 121 25.83 -22.04 2.57
C ILE A 121 24.37 -22.36 2.31
N THR A 122 23.93 -23.57 2.62
CA THR A 122 22.57 -24.05 2.31
C THR A 122 21.90 -24.66 3.51
N ILE A 123 20.58 -24.50 3.61
CA ILE A 123 19.77 -25.19 4.63
C ILE A 123 19.96 -26.70 4.55
N SER A 124 20.06 -27.28 3.34
CA SER A 124 20.22 -28.72 3.17
C SER A 124 21.58 -29.27 3.60
N GLY A 125 22.64 -28.47 3.48
CA GLY A 125 24.01 -28.90 3.76
C GLY A 125 24.50 -28.54 5.16
N ASP A 126 24.07 -27.38 5.68
CA ASP A 126 24.73 -26.74 6.82
C ASP A 126 23.81 -26.56 8.03
N SER A 127 22.49 -26.77 7.89
CA SER A 127 21.51 -26.57 8.96
C SER A 127 20.97 -27.88 9.54
N ALA A 128 20.34 -27.79 10.73
CA ALA A 128 19.68 -28.93 11.38
C ALA A 128 18.51 -29.51 10.58
N ALA A 129 17.95 -28.78 9.62
CA ALA A 129 16.89 -29.28 8.74
C ALA A 129 17.40 -30.38 7.79
N GLY A 130 18.67 -30.29 7.36
CA GLY A 130 19.32 -31.31 6.50
C GLY A 130 18.58 -31.64 5.20
N LYS A 131 17.69 -30.76 4.72
CA LYS A 131 16.82 -30.98 3.56
C LYS A 131 16.57 -29.69 2.78
N ASP A 132 16.26 -29.84 1.49
CA ASP A 132 15.76 -28.74 0.66
C ASP A 132 14.36 -28.34 1.12
N VAL A 133 14.18 -27.04 1.40
CA VAL A 133 12.89 -26.50 1.84
C VAL A 133 12.23 -25.62 0.78
N LEU A 134 12.96 -25.15 -0.24
CA LEU A 134 12.40 -24.29 -1.28
C LEU A 134 11.63 -25.10 -2.32
N THR A 135 12.21 -26.18 -2.87
CA THR A 135 11.56 -26.96 -3.95
C THR A 135 10.14 -27.43 -3.58
N PRO A 136 9.89 -28.01 -2.39
CA PRO A 136 8.55 -28.44 -2.01
C PRO A 136 7.52 -27.30 -1.92
N PHE A 137 7.95 -26.10 -1.52
CA PHE A 137 7.08 -24.91 -1.49
C PHE A 137 6.69 -24.47 -2.90
N ILE A 138 7.69 -24.34 -3.79
CA ILE A 138 7.45 -23.92 -5.18
C ILE A 138 6.52 -24.92 -5.89
N SER A 139 6.72 -26.23 -5.69
CA SER A 139 5.78 -27.24 -6.18
C SER A 139 4.37 -27.04 -5.64
N SER A 140 4.22 -26.72 -4.34
CA SER A 140 2.91 -26.49 -3.71
C SER A 140 2.21 -25.22 -4.23
N LEU A 141 2.95 -24.13 -4.49
CA LEU A 141 2.43 -22.92 -5.12
C LEU A 141 1.88 -23.20 -6.52
N LYS A 142 2.70 -23.85 -7.37
CA LYS A 142 2.32 -24.20 -8.74
C LYS A 142 1.10 -25.11 -8.78
N ASN A 143 1.07 -26.14 -7.94
CA ASN A 143 -0.07 -27.06 -7.82
C ASN A 143 -1.34 -26.34 -7.33
N SER A 144 -1.21 -25.25 -6.59
CA SER A 144 -2.34 -24.44 -6.11
C SER A 144 -2.86 -23.43 -7.14
N GLY A 145 -2.15 -23.25 -8.25
CA GLY A 145 -2.43 -22.27 -9.30
C GLY A 145 -1.94 -20.85 -8.96
N LEU A 146 -1.05 -20.71 -7.97
CA LEU A 146 -0.46 -19.44 -7.59
C LEU A 146 0.76 -19.12 -8.45
N LYS A 147 0.93 -17.84 -8.76
CA LYS A 147 2.13 -17.33 -9.43
C LYS A 147 3.33 -17.40 -8.49
N THR A 148 4.48 -17.78 -9.04
CA THR A 148 5.70 -18.07 -8.29
C THR A 148 6.65 -16.88 -8.30
N GLY A 149 6.88 -16.28 -7.15
CA GLY A 149 7.87 -15.24 -6.93
C GLY A 149 9.04 -15.72 -6.07
N LEU A 150 10.25 -15.27 -6.40
CA LEU A 150 11.45 -15.55 -5.62
C LEU A 150 12.12 -14.23 -5.24
N TYR A 151 12.41 -14.05 -3.95
CA TYR A 151 13.29 -12.98 -3.49
C TYR A 151 14.74 -13.43 -3.55
N PHE A 152 15.63 -12.54 -3.97
CA PHE A 152 17.07 -12.78 -4.02
C PHE A 152 17.87 -11.54 -3.61
N SER A 153 18.64 -11.67 -2.54
CA SER A 153 19.64 -10.67 -2.15
C SER A 153 20.85 -10.70 -3.09
N LEU A 154 21.18 -9.57 -3.73
CA LEU A 154 22.41 -9.40 -4.50
C LEU A 154 23.66 -9.47 -3.59
N PRO A 155 23.71 -8.74 -2.46
CA PRO A 155 24.76 -8.93 -1.47
C PRO A 155 24.70 -10.31 -0.81
N ASP A 156 25.87 -10.77 -0.38
CA ASP A 156 26.00 -11.98 0.42
C ASP A 156 27.06 -11.72 1.49
N TRP A 157 26.64 -11.28 2.66
CA TRP A 157 27.50 -10.82 3.75
C TRP A 157 28.18 -11.96 4.51
N SER A 158 28.06 -13.20 4.03
CA SER A 158 28.79 -14.37 4.54
C SER A 158 29.72 -14.97 3.50
N HIS A 159 29.61 -14.59 2.22
CA HIS A 159 30.42 -15.18 1.17
C HIS A 159 31.86 -14.65 1.18
N PRO A 160 32.90 -15.50 1.13
CA PRO A 160 34.29 -15.05 1.19
C PRO A 160 34.69 -14.15 0.01
N TYR A 161 34.07 -14.32 -1.16
CA TYR A 161 34.30 -13.40 -2.29
C TYR A 161 33.65 -12.02 -2.10
N TYR A 162 32.68 -11.85 -1.20
CA TYR A 162 32.08 -10.55 -0.86
C TYR A 162 32.66 -9.93 0.41
N ASP A 163 33.17 -10.77 1.33
CA ASP A 163 33.64 -10.44 2.69
C ASP A 163 32.52 -10.38 3.75
N ILE A 164 32.88 -10.50 5.02
CA ILE A 164 31.98 -10.36 6.18
C ILE A 164 32.01 -8.95 6.77
N ASN A 165 32.95 -8.09 6.34
CA ASN A 165 33.04 -6.70 6.80
C ASN A 165 31.75 -5.94 6.48
N THR A 166 31.07 -5.40 7.49
CA THR A 166 29.78 -4.69 7.33
C THR A 166 29.95 -3.18 7.54
N ARG A 167 29.07 -2.53 8.31
CA ARG A 167 28.95 -1.07 8.42
C ARG A 167 30.24 -0.34 8.79
N THR A 168 31.10 -0.95 9.61
CA THR A 168 32.26 -0.26 10.21
C THR A 168 33.55 -0.40 9.40
N LYS A 169 33.57 -1.25 8.37
CA LYS A 169 34.77 -1.52 7.59
C LYS A 169 34.39 -1.77 6.14
N LYS A 170 34.95 -0.98 5.23
CA LYS A 170 34.79 -1.22 3.78
C LYS A 170 35.27 -2.64 3.46
N ARG A 171 34.50 -3.38 2.66
CA ARG A 171 34.80 -4.76 2.25
C ARG A 171 36.17 -4.85 1.57
N TYR A 172 36.27 -4.28 0.36
CA TYR A 172 37.51 -4.07 -0.38
C TYR A 172 37.25 -3.12 -1.57
N GLU A 173 38.31 -2.69 -2.26
CA GLU A 173 38.18 -1.93 -3.52
C GLU A 173 38.15 -2.90 -4.70
N LEU A 174 37.11 -2.87 -5.53
CA LEU A 174 36.98 -3.80 -6.67
C LEU A 174 38.19 -3.74 -7.62
N ARG A 175 38.75 -2.54 -7.84
CA ARG A 175 39.95 -2.33 -8.68
C ARG A 175 41.21 -3.01 -8.14
N ASN A 176 41.28 -3.27 -6.83
CA ASN A 176 42.42 -3.92 -6.19
C ASN A 176 42.25 -5.45 -6.15
N GLU A 177 41.02 -5.95 -6.17
CA GLU A 177 40.69 -7.39 -6.14
C GLU A 177 39.71 -7.80 -7.25
N PRO A 178 40.01 -7.52 -8.54
CA PRO A 178 39.07 -7.73 -9.64
C PRO A 178 38.71 -9.21 -9.85
N GLU A 179 39.64 -10.14 -9.59
CA GLU A 179 39.39 -11.57 -9.70
C GLU A 179 38.44 -12.07 -8.62
N ARG A 180 38.62 -11.62 -7.37
CA ARG A 180 37.72 -11.95 -6.25
C ARG A 180 36.30 -11.48 -6.56
N TRP A 181 36.15 -10.25 -7.05
CA TRP A 181 34.85 -9.74 -7.48
C TRP A 181 34.25 -10.54 -8.62
N GLN A 182 35.04 -10.86 -9.65
CA GLN A 182 34.56 -11.67 -10.77
C GLN A 182 34.08 -13.04 -10.30
N ASN A 183 34.75 -13.67 -9.33
CA ASN A 183 34.30 -14.92 -8.74
C ASN A 183 32.98 -14.75 -7.97
N PHE A 184 32.76 -13.60 -7.30
CA PHE A 184 31.46 -13.29 -6.68
C PHE A 184 30.34 -13.14 -7.70
N ILE A 185 30.59 -12.42 -8.80
CA ILE A 185 29.64 -12.32 -9.92
C ILE A 185 29.26 -13.71 -10.43
N THR A 186 30.26 -14.55 -10.70
CA THR A 186 30.04 -15.92 -11.18
C THR A 186 29.25 -16.75 -10.16
N TYR A 187 29.53 -16.60 -8.86
CA TYR A 187 28.80 -17.27 -7.78
C TYR A 187 27.30 -16.92 -7.81
N TYR A 188 26.93 -15.64 -7.71
CA TYR A 188 25.52 -15.29 -7.58
C TYR A 188 24.76 -15.50 -8.92
N GLN A 189 25.40 -15.31 -10.07
CA GLN A 189 24.78 -15.59 -11.37
C GLN A 189 24.58 -17.10 -11.59
N THR A 190 25.44 -17.96 -11.03
CA THR A 190 25.21 -19.40 -10.98
C THR A 190 23.97 -19.73 -10.14
N GLN A 191 23.81 -19.09 -8.98
CA GLN A 191 22.61 -19.24 -8.15
C GLN A 191 21.33 -18.83 -8.89
N LEU A 192 21.35 -17.69 -9.59
CA LEU A 192 20.19 -17.24 -10.36
C LEU A 192 19.86 -18.16 -11.54
N LYS A 193 20.88 -18.74 -12.19
CA LYS A 193 20.70 -19.77 -13.22
C LYS A 193 20.07 -21.04 -12.65
N GLU A 194 20.52 -21.49 -11.48
CA GLU A 194 19.92 -22.64 -10.78
C GLU A 194 18.44 -22.39 -10.47
N LEU A 195 18.12 -21.26 -9.82
CA LEU A 195 16.74 -20.89 -9.48
C LEU A 195 15.86 -20.79 -10.73
N SER A 196 16.35 -20.14 -11.79
CA SER A 196 15.59 -19.94 -13.02
C SER A 196 15.35 -21.24 -13.76
N SER A 197 16.38 -22.08 -13.90
CA SER A 197 16.27 -23.37 -14.60
C SER A 197 15.43 -24.41 -13.85
N GLN A 198 15.48 -24.43 -12.52
CA GLN A 198 14.73 -25.39 -11.73
C GLN A 198 13.28 -24.95 -11.56
N TYR A 199 13.06 -23.66 -11.29
CA TYR A 199 11.75 -23.19 -10.83
C TYR A 199 10.98 -22.36 -11.85
N HIS A 200 11.60 -21.85 -12.92
CA HIS A 200 10.93 -21.01 -13.93
C HIS A 200 9.95 -19.99 -13.29
N PRO A 201 10.43 -19.11 -12.38
CA PRO A 201 9.57 -18.23 -11.62
C PRO A 201 8.88 -17.20 -12.52
N ASP A 202 7.69 -16.77 -12.11
CA ASP A 202 6.94 -15.70 -12.77
C ASP A 202 7.51 -14.32 -12.38
N LEU A 203 8.09 -14.20 -11.19
CA LEU A 203 8.61 -12.95 -10.64
C LEU A 203 9.94 -13.16 -9.88
N LEU A 204 10.91 -12.26 -10.09
CA LEU A 204 12.14 -12.12 -9.29
C LEU A 204 12.11 -10.77 -8.55
N TRP A 205 12.27 -10.85 -7.24
CA TRP A 205 12.31 -9.70 -6.35
C TRP A 205 13.74 -9.54 -5.83
N PHE A 206 14.51 -8.65 -6.44
CA PHE A 206 15.88 -8.38 -6.02
C PHE A 206 15.95 -7.42 -4.84
N ASP A 207 17.04 -7.48 -4.11
CA ASP A 207 17.33 -6.55 -3.03
C ASP A 207 18.83 -6.34 -2.85
N GLY A 208 19.20 -5.22 -2.23
CA GLY A 208 20.60 -4.91 -1.97
C GLY A 208 21.38 -4.34 -3.15
N ASP A 209 20.70 -3.81 -4.16
CA ASP A 209 21.35 -3.21 -5.33
C ASP A 209 22.11 -1.91 -5.00
N TRP A 210 21.82 -1.28 -3.86
CA TRP A 210 22.46 -0.03 -3.39
C TRP A 210 23.95 -0.13 -3.08
N GLU A 211 24.53 -1.34 -2.89
CA GLU A 211 25.97 -1.46 -2.56
C GLU A 211 26.90 -1.27 -3.78
N HIS A 212 26.41 -1.48 -5.02
CA HIS A 212 27.21 -1.42 -6.24
C HIS A 212 26.42 -0.90 -7.44
N THR A 213 27.11 -0.33 -8.44
CA THR A 213 26.45 0.14 -9.67
C THR A 213 25.95 -1.02 -10.53
N SER A 214 25.07 -0.73 -11.49
CA SER A 214 24.58 -1.75 -12.44
C SER A 214 25.72 -2.41 -13.24
N GLU A 215 26.77 -1.65 -13.56
CA GLU A 215 27.94 -2.16 -14.28
C GLU A 215 28.79 -3.07 -13.40
N GLU A 216 28.99 -2.69 -12.14
CA GLU A 216 29.72 -3.50 -11.15
C GLU A 216 28.98 -4.82 -10.89
N TRP A 217 27.67 -4.75 -10.70
CA TRP A 217 26.82 -5.93 -10.56
C TRP A 217 26.75 -6.79 -11.82
N LYS A 218 27.04 -6.25 -13.00
CA LYS A 218 26.75 -6.89 -14.30
C LYS A 218 25.27 -7.24 -14.45
N SER A 219 24.38 -6.34 -14.04
CA SER A 219 22.93 -6.56 -13.98
C SER A 219 22.31 -6.92 -15.34
N SER A 220 22.88 -6.43 -16.45
CA SER A 220 22.45 -6.82 -17.81
C SER A 220 22.67 -8.30 -18.09
N GLY A 221 23.84 -8.85 -17.74
CA GLY A 221 24.12 -10.28 -17.90
C GLY A 221 23.23 -11.14 -17.00
N THR A 222 22.88 -10.62 -15.82
CA THR A 222 21.90 -11.25 -14.93
C THR A 222 20.51 -11.30 -15.59
N LEU A 223 20.05 -10.19 -16.16
CA LEU A 223 18.78 -10.13 -16.88
C LEU A 223 18.72 -11.13 -18.04
N ASP A 224 19.81 -11.27 -18.80
CA ASP A 224 19.91 -12.22 -19.92
C ASP A 224 19.76 -13.67 -19.45
N ILE A 225 20.38 -14.03 -18.31
CA ILE A 225 20.24 -15.36 -17.69
C ILE A 225 18.78 -15.63 -17.33
N LEU A 226 18.09 -14.68 -16.69
CA LEU A 226 16.70 -14.85 -16.28
C LEU A 226 15.78 -15.05 -17.49
N LYS A 227 15.94 -14.21 -18.52
CA LYS A 227 15.13 -14.25 -19.75
C LYS A 227 15.36 -15.50 -20.59
N GLN A 228 16.52 -16.15 -20.45
CA GLN A 228 16.77 -17.44 -21.12
C GLN A 228 15.77 -18.53 -20.68
N TYR A 229 15.30 -18.49 -19.43
CA TYR A 229 14.39 -19.49 -18.88
C TYR A 229 12.93 -19.05 -18.87
N ASN A 230 12.68 -17.76 -18.62
CA ASN A 230 11.36 -17.17 -18.73
C ASN A 230 11.46 -15.78 -19.38
N PRO A 231 11.15 -15.63 -20.68
CA PRO A 231 11.22 -14.34 -21.36
C PRO A 231 10.25 -13.31 -20.79
N ASP A 232 9.17 -13.77 -20.14
CA ASP A 232 8.12 -12.95 -19.53
C ASP A 232 8.35 -12.73 -18.01
N ILE A 233 9.54 -13.01 -17.49
CA ILE A 233 9.84 -12.88 -16.04
C ILE A 233 9.70 -11.42 -15.56
N ILE A 234 8.89 -11.19 -14.53
CA ILE A 234 8.72 -9.86 -13.93
C ILE A 234 9.84 -9.61 -12.93
N ILE A 235 10.44 -8.42 -12.97
CA ILE A 235 11.57 -8.02 -12.12
C ILE A 235 11.19 -6.72 -11.41
N ASN A 236 11.47 -6.64 -10.10
CA ASN A 236 11.23 -5.41 -9.34
C ASN A 236 12.24 -4.30 -9.68
N SER A 237 12.00 -3.09 -9.17
CA SER A 237 12.88 -1.93 -9.39
C SER A 237 14.30 -2.05 -8.82
N ARG A 238 14.65 -3.14 -8.13
CA ARG A 238 15.92 -3.31 -7.38
C ARG A 238 16.92 -4.24 -8.08
N LEU A 239 16.83 -4.32 -9.40
CA LEU A 239 17.94 -4.76 -10.25
C LEU A 239 18.52 -3.52 -10.95
N ASN A 240 18.82 -2.47 -10.18
CA ASN A 240 19.17 -1.15 -10.67
C ASN A 240 18.14 -0.62 -11.69
N ASN A 241 18.56 -0.28 -12.90
CA ASN A 241 17.70 0.28 -13.95
C ASN A 241 16.96 -0.77 -14.82
N HIS A 242 16.89 -2.03 -14.39
CA HIS A 242 16.31 -3.15 -15.18
C HIS A 242 14.93 -3.64 -14.69
N GLY A 243 14.30 -2.94 -13.75
CA GLY A 243 13.01 -3.33 -13.18
C GLY A 243 11.78 -2.96 -14.01
N ASP A 244 10.70 -3.74 -13.85
CA ASP A 244 9.40 -3.56 -14.52
C ASP A 244 8.39 -2.74 -13.69
N TYR A 245 8.55 -2.68 -12.35
CA TYR A 245 7.61 -2.03 -11.44
C TYR A 245 8.30 -1.40 -10.21
N ASP A 246 7.69 -0.37 -9.63
CA ASP A 246 8.22 0.33 -8.45
C ASP A 246 7.91 -0.43 -7.14
N THR A 247 8.79 -0.35 -6.15
CA THR A 247 8.65 -1.05 -4.85
C THR A 247 8.64 -0.12 -3.63
N PRO A 248 7.57 0.67 -3.40
CA PRO A 248 7.36 1.29 -2.09
C PRO A 248 7.45 0.24 -0.99
N GLU A 249 8.17 0.58 0.08
CA GLU A 249 8.37 -0.29 1.22
C GLU A 249 7.84 0.40 2.48
N GLN A 250 6.98 -0.28 3.24
CA GLN A 250 6.41 0.13 4.54
C GLN A 250 5.52 1.39 4.54
N GLY A 251 5.96 2.47 3.88
CA GLY A 251 5.20 3.70 3.74
C GLY A 251 4.16 3.60 2.62
N ILE A 252 2.88 3.55 2.99
CA ILE A 252 1.79 3.62 2.01
C ILE A 252 1.90 4.95 1.25
N PRO A 253 1.92 4.92 -0.09
CA PRO A 253 1.81 6.11 -0.92
C PRO A 253 0.67 7.05 -0.48
N VAL A 254 0.97 8.35 -0.34
CA VAL A 254 -0.08 9.39 -0.24
C VAL A 254 -0.56 9.84 -1.62
N VAL A 255 0.25 9.63 -2.65
CA VAL A 255 -0.10 9.89 -4.05
C VAL A 255 0.31 8.67 -4.86
N ALA A 256 -0.52 8.29 -5.83
CA ALA A 256 -0.21 7.17 -6.71
C ALA A 256 1.18 7.35 -7.36
N PRO A 257 2.05 6.32 -7.33
CA PRO A 257 3.31 6.31 -8.06
C PRO A 257 3.13 6.62 -9.55
N SER A 258 4.17 7.18 -10.18
CA SER A 258 4.13 7.51 -11.61
C SER A 258 4.20 6.29 -12.51
N ASN A 259 4.88 5.23 -12.06
CA ASN A 259 4.87 3.95 -12.77
C ASN A 259 3.48 3.32 -12.64
N PRO A 260 2.81 2.94 -13.75
CA PRO A 260 1.51 2.27 -13.69
C PRO A 260 1.57 0.90 -13.00
N TYR A 261 2.76 0.32 -12.85
CA TYR A 261 2.98 -0.90 -12.10
C TYR A 261 3.82 -0.60 -10.87
N TRP A 262 3.28 -0.92 -9.70
CA TRP A 262 3.99 -0.78 -8.44
C TRP A 262 3.39 -1.73 -7.39
N GLU A 263 4.20 -2.06 -6.39
CA GLU A 263 3.83 -2.99 -5.33
C GLU A 263 4.32 -2.47 -3.99
N LEU A 264 3.41 -2.35 -3.03
CA LEU A 264 3.75 -2.06 -1.64
C LEU A 264 4.16 -3.35 -0.94
N CYS A 265 5.43 -3.50 -0.59
CA CYS A 265 5.84 -4.54 0.36
C CYS A 265 5.60 -4.04 1.80
N TYR A 266 4.89 -4.85 2.59
CA TYR A 266 4.28 -4.42 3.84
C TYR A 266 4.31 -5.51 4.90
N THR A 267 4.90 -5.24 6.07
CA THR A 267 4.93 -6.20 7.18
C THR A 267 3.61 -6.25 7.92
N ILE A 268 3.27 -7.44 8.42
CA ILE A 268 2.07 -7.66 9.23
C ILE A 268 2.19 -7.14 10.67
N ASN A 269 3.41 -7.11 11.22
CA ASN A 269 3.84 -6.41 12.43
C ASN A 269 4.99 -5.43 12.05
N ASP A 270 5.97 -5.18 12.91
CA ASP A 270 7.08 -4.26 12.64
C ASP A 270 8.35 -4.98 12.13
N SER A 271 8.26 -6.29 11.86
CA SER A 271 9.39 -7.14 11.45
C SER A 271 9.07 -7.92 10.17
N TRP A 272 10.08 -8.13 9.32
CA TRP A 272 9.98 -9.04 8.17
C TRP A 272 10.13 -10.51 8.62
N GLY A 273 11.29 -10.85 9.20
CA GLY A 273 11.50 -12.16 9.82
C GLY A 273 10.69 -12.36 11.10
N TYR A 274 10.52 -13.63 11.51
CA TYR A 274 9.90 -13.96 12.79
C TYR A 274 10.63 -13.29 13.96
N GLN A 275 9.91 -12.47 14.73
CA GLN A 275 10.37 -11.93 16.01
C GLN A 275 9.33 -12.19 17.11
N PRO A 276 9.60 -13.07 18.10
CA PRO A 276 8.61 -13.50 19.09
C PRO A 276 8.14 -12.39 20.05
N HIS A 277 8.90 -11.30 20.13
CA HIS A 277 8.60 -10.17 21.02
C HIS A 277 7.94 -8.99 20.30
N ASP A 278 7.90 -9.02 18.96
CA ASP A 278 7.16 -8.04 18.17
C ASP A 278 5.68 -8.43 18.10
N ASN A 279 4.92 -7.93 19.07
CA ASN A 279 3.48 -8.12 19.18
C ASN A 279 2.68 -6.97 18.56
N HIS A 280 3.33 -6.04 17.85
CA HIS A 280 2.69 -4.85 17.28
C HIS A 280 2.04 -5.16 15.93
N TYR A 281 1.14 -6.14 15.94
CA TYR A 281 0.41 -6.59 14.76
C TYR A 281 -0.60 -5.55 14.30
N LYS A 282 -0.66 -5.35 12.99
CA LYS A 282 -1.74 -4.63 12.33
C LYS A 282 -3.01 -5.47 12.41
N THR A 283 -4.14 -4.83 12.65
CA THR A 283 -5.42 -5.53 12.71
C THR A 283 -5.88 -5.97 11.30
N PRO A 284 -6.76 -6.97 11.18
CA PRO A 284 -7.34 -7.32 9.88
C PRO A 284 -7.98 -6.12 9.16
N ASN A 285 -8.64 -5.23 9.91
CA ASN A 285 -9.22 -4.00 9.38
C ASN A 285 -8.16 -3.10 8.74
N MET A 286 -7.04 -2.85 9.41
CA MET A 286 -5.92 -2.07 8.87
C MET A 286 -5.36 -2.67 7.59
N ILE A 287 -5.22 -4.00 7.52
CA ILE A 287 -4.72 -4.69 6.33
C ILE A 287 -5.70 -4.57 5.16
N VAL A 288 -7.01 -4.75 5.38
CA VAL A 288 -8.04 -4.55 4.34
C VAL A 288 -8.05 -3.09 3.86
N ARG A 289 -8.00 -2.13 4.76
CA ARG A 289 -7.94 -0.69 4.39
C ARG A 289 -6.69 -0.34 3.61
N THR A 290 -5.55 -0.94 3.96
CA THR A 290 -4.29 -0.82 3.20
C THR A 290 -4.43 -1.42 1.80
N LEU A 291 -5.03 -2.60 1.67
CA LEU A 291 -5.31 -3.19 0.35
C LEU A 291 -6.18 -2.28 -0.51
N THR A 292 -7.24 -1.69 0.04
CA THR A 292 -8.10 -0.76 -0.71
C THR A 292 -7.41 0.57 -1.06
N ASP A 293 -6.50 1.06 -0.21
CA ASP A 293 -5.62 2.20 -0.53
C ASP A 293 -4.79 1.89 -1.77
N VAL A 294 -4.10 0.75 -1.74
CA VAL A 294 -3.22 0.29 -2.82
C VAL A 294 -3.99 0.11 -4.13
N ILE A 295 -5.14 -0.57 -4.09
CA ILE A 295 -6.00 -0.75 -5.27
C ILE A 295 -6.48 0.61 -5.80
N SER A 296 -6.88 1.54 -4.92
CA SER A 296 -7.36 2.85 -5.35
C SER A 296 -6.32 3.68 -6.09
N MET A 297 -5.05 3.42 -5.83
CA MET A 297 -3.88 4.00 -6.49
C MET A 297 -3.31 3.11 -7.61
N GLY A 298 -3.95 1.98 -7.92
CA GLY A 298 -3.64 1.10 -9.04
C GLY A 298 -2.56 0.04 -8.79
N GLY A 299 -2.05 -0.09 -7.56
CA GLY A 299 -0.94 -0.98 -7.23
C GLY A 299 -1.33 -2.37 -6.74
N ASN A 300 -0.30 -3.11 -6.31
CA ASN A 300 -0.41 -4.39 -5.62
C ASN A 300 0.07 -4.31 -4.17
N LEU A 301 -0.54 -5.08 -3.28
CA LEU A 301 -0.08 -5.26 -1.91
C LEU A 301 0.66 -6.60 -1.81
N LEU A 302 1.91 -6.56 -1.39
CA LEU A 302 2.70 -7.74 -1.03
C LEU A 302 2.82 -7.78 0.50
N LEU A 303 1.92 -8.52 1.14
CA LEU A 303 1.82 -8.61 2.60
C LEU A 303 2.76 -9.69 3.13
N ASP A 304 3.67 -9.32 4.03
CA ASP A 304 4.68 -10.20 4.56
C ASP A 304 4.22 -11.04 5.77
N ILE A 305 4.76 -12.26 5.85
CA ILE A 305 4.72 -13.13 7.01
C ILE A 305 6.12 -13.67 7.34
N GLY A 306 6.36 -13.89 8.62
CA GLY A 306 7.60 -14.46 9.15
C GLY A 306 7.36 -15.79 9.85
N PRO A 307 7.56 -16.95 9.19
CA PRO A 307 7.45 -18.26 9.79
C PRO A 307 8.54 -18.55 10.83
N LYS A 308 8.26 -19.44 11.78
CA LYS A 308 9.22 -19.90 12.80
C LYS A 308 10.24 -20.88 12.23
N ALA A 309 11.33 -21.12 12.94
CA ALA A 309 12.40 -22.05 12.53
C ALA A 309 11.93 -23.51 12.31
N ASP A 310 10.87 -23.94 12.99
CA ASP A 310 10.26 -25.26 12.79
C ASP A 310 9.40 -25.34 11.51
N GLY A 311 9.11 -24.22 10.86
CA GLY A 311 8.26 -24.11 9.67
C GLY A 311 6.77 -23.89 9.96
N THR A 312 6.38 -23.64 11.22
CA THR A 312 5.02 -23.19 11.56
C THR A 312 4.89 -21.68 11.38
N ILE A 313 3.70 -21.23 10.95
CA ILE A 313 3.37 -19.80 10.86
C ILE A 313 2.75 -19.36 12.19
N PRO A 314 3.19 -18.24 12.79
CA PRO A 314 2.58 -17.71 14.01
C PRO A 314 1.07 -17.58 13.90
N GLN A 315 0.34 -18.04 14.92
CA GLN A 315 -1.12 -18.11 14.91
C GLN A 315 -1.78 -16.76 14.61
N LYS A 316 -1.21 -15.65 15.09
CA LYS A 316 -1.74 -14.31 14.82
C LYS A 316 -1.65 -13.93 13.34
N GLN A 317 -0.58 -14.32 12.65
CA GLN A 317 -0.43 -14.11 11.21
C GLN A 317 -1.45 -14.96 10.44
N VAL A 318 -1.69 -16.22 10.85
CA VAL A 318 -2.74 -17.09 10.28
C VAL A 318 -4.12 -16.46 10.42
N GLU A 319 -4.46 -15.94 11.60
CA GLU A 319 -5.76 -15.28 11.84
C GLU A 319 -5.97 -14.05 10.95
N ILE A 320 -4.95 -13.21 10.80
CA ILE A 320 -5.02 -12.02 9.95
C ILE A 320 -5.18 -12.41 8.48
N LEU A 321 -4.42 -13.39 7.98
CA LEU A 321 -4.53 -13.87 6.61
C LEU A 321 -5.91 -14.48 6.32
N LYS A 322 -6.49 -15.24 7.27
CA LYS A 322 -7.85 -15.78 7.14
C LYS A 322 -8.92 -14.70 7.14
N ASN A 323 -8.78 -13.66 7.97
CA ASN A 323 -9.71 -12.53 7.96
C ASN A 323 -9.60 -11.71 6.66
N LEU A 324 -8.39 -11.54 6.13
CA LEU A 324 -8.18 -10.97 4.79
C LEU A 324 -8.89 -11.82 3.72
N GLY A 325 -8.70 -13.14 3.77
CA GLY A 325 -9.37 -14.11 2.89
C GLY A 325 -10.90 -14.03 2.91
N ARG A 326 -11.48 -13.93 4.11
CA ARG A 326 -12.93 -13.70 4.30
C ARG A 326 -13.40 -12.46 3.53
N TRP A 327 -12.70 -11.33 3.68
CA TRP A 327 -13.06 -10.09 3.02
C TRP A 327 -12.86 -10.16 1.50
N VAL A 328 -11.71 -10.66 1.04
CA VAL A 328 -11.37 -10.78 -0.38
C VAL A 328 -12.32 -11.73 -1.11
N SER A 329 -12.67 -12.86 -0.50
CA SER A 329 -13.61 -13.84 -1.09
C SER A 329 -14.99 -13.22 -1.35
N LYS A 330 -15.50 -12.43 -0.40
CA LYS A 330 -16.76 -11.69 -0.54
C LYS A 330 -16.68 -10.61 -1.63
N ASN A 331 -15.54 -9.92 -1.74
CA ASN A 331 -15.38 -8.71 -2.55
C ASN A 331 -14.50 -8.88 -3.80
N LYS A 332 -14.25 -10.11 -4.25
CA LYS A 332 -13.25 -10.45 -5.28
C LYS A 332 -13.29 -9.57 -6.54
N GLN A 333 -14.49 -9.19 -7.00
CA GLN A 333 -14.69 -8.37 -8.21
C GLN A 333 -14.26 -6.90 -8.05
N ALA A 334 -14.21 -6.42 -6.80
CA ALA A 334 -13.68 -5.11 -6.43
C ALA A 334 -12.21 -5.19 -5.97
N VAL A 335 -11.60 -6.38 -6.03
CA VAL A 335 -10.17 -6.57 -5.75
C VAL A 335 -9.47 -6.80 -7.06
N TYR A 336 -9.67 -7.96 -7.68
CA TYR A 336 -8.94 -8.36 -8.88
C TYR A 336 -9.46 -7.67 -10.13
N GLU A 337 -8.61 -7.60 -11.16
CA GLU A 337 -8.98 -7.04 -12.47
C GLU A 337 -9.57 -5.62 -12.36
N THR A 338 -9.04 -4.86 -11.40
CA THR A 338 -9.37 -3.46 -11.16
C THR A 338 -8.23 -2.54 -11.64
N ASP A 339 -8.63 -1.33 -12.01
CA ASP A 339 -7.75 -0.22 -12.31
C ASP A 339 -7.90 0.89 -11.26
N ARG A 340 -6.99 1.87 -11.31
CA ARG A 340 -6.99 3.04 -10.43
C ARG A 340 -8.38 3.67 -10.32
N GLY A 341 -8.72 4.10 -9.11
CA GLY A 341 -9.98 4.77 -8.82
C GLY A 341 -10.12 6.16 -9.44
N ILE A 342 -11.24 6.79 -9.09
CA ILE A 342 -11.54 8.17 -9.49
C ILE A 342 -10.87 9.17 -8.54
N PRO A 343 -10.59 10.41 -8.99
CA PRO A 343 -9.98 11.44 -8.15
C PRO A 343 -10.77 11.71 -6.86
N PHE A 344 -10.05 12.11 -5.81
CA PHE A 344 -10.63 12.44 -4.51
C PHE A 344 -11.69 13.57 -4.57
N GLU A 345 -11.55 14.49 -5.53
CA GLU A 345 -12.54 15.54 -5.76
C GLU A 345 -13.88 15.00 -6.30
N ASN A 346 -13.84 13.88 -7.03
CA ASN A 346 -15.05 13.21 -7.49
C ASN A 346 -15.68 12.35 -6.41
N TYR A 347 -14.89 11.77 -5.50
CA TYR A 347 -15.39 10.95 -4.40
C TYR A 347 -14.47 11.08 -3.19
N LYS A 348 -15.01 11.53 -2.04
CA LYS A 348 -14.29 11.80 -0.79
C LYS A 348 -13.95 10.52 -0.02
N GLY A 349 -13.47 9.49 -0.72
CA GLY A 349 -13.09 8.19 -0.20
C GLY A 349 -12.27 7.40 -1.21
N LYS A 350 -12.07 6.11 -0.96
CA LYS A 350 -11.27 5.22 -1.83
C LYS A 350 -12.15 4.52 -2.86
N SER A 351 -11.71 4.45 -4.11
CA SER A 351 -12.48 3.80 -5.17
C SER A 351 -11.60 3.01 -6.14
N ALA A 352 -12.20 2.16 -6.96
CA ALA A 352 -11.53 1.44 -8.04
C ALA A 352 -12.46 1.29 -9.25
N LEU A 353 -11.89 1.22 -10.45
CA LEU A 353 -12.66 0.90 -11.66
C LEU A 353 -12.43 -0.57 -12.02
N SER A 354 -13.43 -1.24 -12.61
CA SER A 354 -13.15 -2.52 -13.30
C SER A 354 -12.23 -2.30 -14.51
N ASN A 355 -11.55 -3.35 -14.98
CA ASN A 355 -10.75 -3.30 -16.21
C ASN A 355 -11.55 -2.83 -17.43
N SER A 356 -12.83 -3.22 -17.54
CA SER A 356 -13.76 -2.74 -18.57
C SER A 356 -14.15 -1.26 -18.40
N LYS A 357 -13.86 -0.67 -17.24
CA LYS A 357 -14.26 0.66 -16.80
C LYS A 357 -15.77 0.89 -16.75
N LYS A 358 -16.58 -0.16 -16.90
CA LYS A 358 -18.06 -0.10 -16.82
C LYS A 358 -18.59 -0.30 -15.38
N THR A 359 -17.70 -0.53 -14.42
CA THR A 359 -18.05 -0.64 -13.00
C THR A 359 -17.14 0.23 -12.16
N LEU A 360 -17.72 1.01 -11.25
CA LEU A 360 -17.01 1.78 -10.22
C LEU A 360 -17.31 1.17 -8.86
N PHE A 361 -16.26 0.82 -8.13
CA PHE A 361 -16.33 0.32 -6.77
C PHE A 361 -16.01 1.46 -5.80
N LEU A 362 -16.88 1.70 -4.83
CA LEU A 362 -16.65 2.63 -3.73
C LEU A 362 -16.39 1.83 -2.46
N TYR A 363 -15.24 2.05 -1.83
CA TYR A 363 -14.88 1.46 -0.55
C TYR A 363 -15.36 2.40 0.57
N LEU A 364 -16.22 1.89 1.45
CA LEU A 364 -16.74 2.59 2.63
C LEU A 364 -16.03 2.06 3.87
N GLU A 365 -15.26 2.92 4.52
CA GLU A 365 -14.54 2.62 5.78
C GLU A 365 -15.40 2.92 7.02
N GLU A 366 -16.62 3.42 6.80
CA GLU A 366 -17.58 3.77 7.82
C GLU A 366 -18.98 3.25 7.49
N ALA A 367 -19.72 2.92 8.53
CA ALA A 367 -21.16 2.77 8.48
C ALA A 367 -21.80 4.17 8.46
N LYS A 368 -22.34 4.55 7.30
CA LYS A 368 -22.90 5.89 7.07
C LYS A 368 -24.21 5.84 6.29
N SER A 369 -25.01 6.88 6.38
CA SER A 369 -26.35 6.92 5.75
C SER A 369 -26.31 7.37 4.29
N ILE A 370 -25.29 8.13 3.89
CA ILE A 370 -25.17 8.71 2.55
C ILE A 370 -23.73 8.70 2.06
N THR A 371 -23.54 8.79 0.75
CA THR A 371 -22.27 9.22 0.16
C THR A 371 -22.52 9.92 -1.18
N LYS A 372 -21.61 10.78 -1.63
CA LYS A 372 -21.74 11.48 -2.92
C LYS A 372 -20.61 11.20 -3.89
N VAL A 373 -20.94 11.21 -5.18
CA VAL A 373 -20.00 11.24 -6.30
C VAL A 373 -20.29 12.47 -7.17
N TYR A 374 -19.28 13.31 -7.40
CA TYR A 374 -19.38 14.61 -8.04
C TYR A 374 -18.86 14.61 -9.47
N GLY A 375 -19.39 15.53 -10.30
CA GLY A 375 -18.95 15.73 -11.68
C GLY A 375 -19.20 14.53 -12.59
N LEU A 376 -20.07 13.62 -12.20
CA LEU A 376 -20.38 12.40 -12.92
C LEU A 376 -21.37 12.73 -14.05
N ALA A 377 -20.91 12.79 -15.29
CA ALA A 377 -21.73 13.12 -16.45
C ALA A 377 -22.70 11.98 -16.82
N THR A 378 -22.26 10.73 -16.59
CA THR A 378 -22.95 9.48 -16.91
C THR A 378 -23.71 8.96 -15.68
N LYS A 379 -25.03 8.85 -15.77
CA LYS A 379 -25.83 8.26 -14.68
C LYS A 379 -25.56 6.75 -14.58
N PRO A 380 -25.33 6.17 -13.38
CA PRO A 380 -25.21 4.73 -13.23
C PRO A 380 -26.54 4.02 -13.54
N SER A 381 -26.47 2.83 -14.13
CA SER A 381 -27.63 1.97 -14.37
C SER A 381 -28.07 1.22 -13.12
N SER A 382 -27.15 0.93 -12.20
CA SER A 382 -27.49 0.36 -10.88
C SER A 382 -26.46 0.68 -9.80
N ALA A 383 -26.86 0.50 -8.55
CA ALA A 383 -26.01 0.53 -7.35
C ALA A 383 -26.39 -0.62 -6.42
N LYS A 384 -25.41 -1.36 -5.89
CA LYS A 384 -25.63 -2.45 -4.93
C LYS A 384 -24.47 -2.62 -3.95
N ILE A 385 -24.72 -3.28 -2.82
CA ILE A 385 -23.66 -3.71 -1.90
C ILE A 385 -23.13 -5.07 -2.36
N ILE A 386 -21.81 -5.20 -2.49
CA ILE A 386 -21.20 -6.49 -2.85
C ILE A 386 -21.39 -7.50 -1.71
N GLY A 387 -21.80 -8.72 -2.05
CA GLY A 387 -22.12 -9.77 -1.10
C GLY A 387 -23.49 -9.63 -0.43
N ASP A 388 -24.27 -8.58 -0.75
CA ASP A 388 -25.65 -8.40 -0.28
C ASP A 388 -26.51 -7.73 -1.36
N SER A 389 -26.94 -8.51 -2.34
CA SER A 389 -27.75 -8.04 -3.47
C SER A 389 -29.20 -7.71 -3.12
N LYS A 390 -29.66 -8.04 -1.90
CA LYS A 390 -31.04 -7.75 -1.46
C LYS A 390 -31.16 -6.35 -0.87
N THR A 391 -30.05 -5.81 -0.38
CA THR A 391 -30.02 -4.47 0.21
C THR A 391 -30.20 -3.40 -0.87
N ILE A 392 -31.23 -2.57 -0.68
CA ILE A 392 -31.55 -1.47 -1.59
C ILE A 392 -30.62 -0.29 -1.29
N VAL A 393 -29.84 0.11 -2.28
CA VAL A 393 -29.09 1.38 -2.27
C VAL A 393 -29.95 2.44 -2.96
N GLY A 394 -30.33 3.48 -2.22
CA GLY A 394 -31.08 4.60 -2.78
C GLY A 394 -30.20 5.41 -3.73
N ILE A 395 -30.68 5.71 -4.94
CA ILE A 395 -29.96 6.49 -5.95
C ILE A 395 -30.71 7.79 -6.18
N ASP A 396 -30.06 8.91 -5.90
CA ASP A 396 -30.51 10.25 -6.26
C ASP A 396 -29.45 10.90 -7.16
N TYR A 397 -29.82 11.24 -8.40
CA TYR A 397 -28.88 11.78 -9.38
C TYR A 397 -29.43 13.07 -9.97
N LYS A 398 -28.79 14.19 -9.62
CA LYS A 398 -29.18 15.53 -10.00
C LYS A 398 -27.93 16.37 -10.27
N ASP A 399 -27.97 17.19 -11.33
CA ASP A 399 -26.90 18.15 -11.66
C ASP A 399 -25.49 17.54 -11.66
N LYS A 400 -25.37 16.35 -12.25
CA LYS A 400 -24.11 15.58 -12.35
C LYS A 400 -23.50 15.19 -11.00
N THR A 401 -24.32 15.21 -9.96
CA THR A 401 -24.00 14.70 -8.62
C THR A 401 -24.87 13.49 -8.33
N LEU A 402 -24.23 12.39 -7.98
CA LEU A 402 -24.87 11.17 -7.49
C LEU A 402 -24.82 11.16 -5.98
N THR A 403 -25.97 11.09 -5.31
CA THR A 403 -26.09 10.81 -3.89
C THR A 403 -26.63 9.40 -3.71
N LEU A 404 -25.86 8.56 -3.03
CA LEU A 404 -26.27 7.22 -2.62
C LEU A 404 -26.78 7.27 -1.18
N ARG A 405 -27.83 6.49 -0.88
CA ARG A 405 -28.44 6.38 0.46
C ARG A 405 -28.47 4.94 0.94
N PHE A 406 -28.18 4.75 2.23
CA PHE A 406 -27.94 3.46 2.87
C PHE A 406 -28.85 3.21 4.08
N PRO A 407 -30.18 3.17 3.91
CA PRO A 407 -31.11 3.13 5.04
C PRO A 407 -31.06 1.83 5.86
N ASN A 408 -30.78 0.69 5.22
CA ASN A 408 -30.82 -0.64 5.84
C ASN A 408 -29.62 -1.50 5.43
N VAL A 409 -28.44 -0.89 5.29
CA VAL A 409 -27.21 -1.61 4.89
C VAL A 409 -26.59 -2.27 6.11
N LYS A 410 -26.30 -3.58 6.00
CA LYS A 410 -25.38 -4.26 6.92
C LYS A 410 -23.94 -4.03 6.47
N PHE A 411 -23.28 -3.06 7.10
CA PHE A 411 -21.88 -2.76 6.83
C PHE A 411 -20.97 -3.94 7.23
N ASP A 412 -19.93 -4.17 6.44
CA ASP A 412 -18.85 -5.10 6.75
C ASP A 412 -17.99 -4.54 7.90
N GLN A 413 -17.46 -5.42 8.74
CA GLN A 413 -16.62 -5.04 9.88
C GLN A 413 -15.27 -4.42 9.47
N ASP A 414 -14.84 -4.63 8.22
CA ASP A 414 -13.57 -4.09 7.71
C ASP A 414 -13.85 -2.95 6.74
N VAL A 415 -14.35 -3.26 5.53
CA VAL A 415 -14.70 -2.28 4.51
C VAL A 415 -15.94 -2.76 3.75
N THR A 416 -16.95 -1.91 3.60
CA THR A 416 -18.12 -2.21 2.76
C THR A 416 -17.87 -1.76 1.34
N VAL A 417 -18.25 -2.54 0.34
CA VAL A 417 -18.06 -2.17 -1.07
C VAL A 417 -19.40 -1.93 -1.76
N VAL A 418 -19.55 -0.72 -2.32
CA VAL A 418 -20.66 -0.37 -3.20
C VAL A 418 -20.21 -0.54 -4.64
N GLU A 419 -20.97 -1.28 -5.42
CA GLU A 419 -20.78 -1.44 -6.86
C GLU A 419 -21.74 -0.51 -7.60
N LEU A 420 -21.21 0.35 -8.47
CA LEU A 420 -21.96 1.15 -9.43
C LEU A 420 -21.71 0.62 -10.83
N THR A 421 -22.77 0.16 -11.50
CA THR A 421 -22.69 -0.32 -12.89
C THR A 421 -23.11 0.77 -13.85
N PHE A 422 -22.44 0.83 -15.01
CA PHE A 422 -22.75 1.73 -16.09
C PHE A 422 -22.85 0.97 -17.41
N ASP A 423 -23.72 1.42 -18.30
CA ASP A 423 -23.86 0.81 -19.62
C ASP A 423 -22.64 1.13 -20.49
N GLU A 424 -22.03 2.31 -20.29
CA GLU A 424 -20.78 2.76 -20.88
C GLU A 424 -19.83 3.33 -19.81
N PRO A 425 -18.50 3.39 -20.04
CA PRO A 425 -17.57 3.91 -19.04
C PRO A 425 -17.99 5.30 -18.52
N PRO A 426 -17.95 5.53 -17.19
CA PRO A 426 -18.42 6.78 -16.61
C PRO A 426 -17.51 7.94 -17.04
N VAL A 427 -18.13 9.05 -17.41
CA VAL A 427 -17.43 10.28 -17.77
C VAL A 427 -17.48 11.24 -16.59
N PHE A 428 -16.32 11.77 -16.20
CA PHE A 428 -16.18 12.80 -15.17
C PHE A 428 -15.81 14.14 -15.80
N LEU A 429 -16.54 15.20 -15.43
CA LEU A 429 -16.29 16.56 -15.89
C LEU A 429 -15.04 17.12 -15.22
N LYS A 430 -14.10 17.66 -16.02
CA LYS A 430 -12.80 18.17 -15.52
C LYS A 430 -12.93 19.41 -14.64
N ASP A 431 -13.80 20.34 -15.02
CA ASP A 431 -14.00 21.63 -14.34
C ASP A 431 -15.40 21.69 -13.68
N PHE A 432 -15.81 20.59 -13.03
CA PHE A 432 -17.09 20.57 -12.31
C PHE A 432 -17.00 21.46 -11.07
N GLU A 433 -17.68 22.60 -11.11
CA GLU A 433 -17.95 23.37 -9.91
C GLU A 433 -19.06 22.68 -9.10
N THR A 434 -18.75 22.30 -7.87
CA THR A 434 -19.77 21.85 -6.92
C THR A 434 -20.78 22.96 -6.66
N GLU A 435 -22.01 22.58 -6.32
CA GLU A 435 -23.09 23.51 -5.98
C GLU A 435 -22.61 24.56 -4.97
N LYS A 436 -22.83 25.85 -5.30
CA LYS A 436 -22.49 26.96 -4.42
C LYS A 436 -23.63 27.18 -3.44
N TYR A 437 -23.37 26.92 -2.17
CA TYR A 437 -24.35 27.13 -1.11
C TYR A 437 -24.22 28.52 -0.49
N ARG A 438 -25.37 29.15 -0.18
CA ARG A 438 -25.41 30.23 0.82
C ARG A 438 -25.61 29.60 2.19
N LEU A 439 -25.01 30.18 3.22
CA LEU A 439 -25.14 29.68 4.60
C LEU A 439 -26.62 29.56 5.02
N SER A 440 -27.47 30.52 4.65
CA SER A 440 -28.91 30.50 4.93
C SER A 440 -29.62 29.27 4.34
N ASP A 441 -29.22 28.85 3.13
CA ASP A 441 -29.86 27.73 2.43
C ASP A 441 -29.54 26.40 3.14
N LEU A 442 -28.32 26.26 3.66
CA LEU A 442 -27.91 25.09 4.46
C LEU A 442 -28.51 25.11 5.87
N LEU A 443 -28.65 26.29 6.47
CA LEU A 443 -29.31 26.44 7.78
C LEU A 443 -30.79 26.07 7.70
N ASP A 444 -31.48 26.38 6.61
CA ASP A 444 -32.90 26.09 6.43
C ASP A 444 -33.16 24.68 5.85
N GLN A 445 -32.10 23.93 5.55
CA GLN A 445 -32.21 22.58 5.01
C GLN A 445 -32.75 21.60 6.07
N LYS A 446 -33.84 20.91 5.73
CA LYS A 446 -34.52 19.96 6.63
C LYS A 446 -33.68 18.73 6.99
N ASP A 447 -32.89 18.22 6.05
CA ASP A 447 -31.98 17.11 6.28
C ASP A 447 -30.65 17.66 6.86
N SER A 448 -30.53 17.60 8.20
CA SER A 448 -29.36 18.11 8.93
C SER A 448 -28.07 17.40 8.54
N GLN A 449 -28.14 16.09 8.32
CA GLN A 449 -26.96 15.31 7.96
C GLN A 449 -26.41 15.74 6.60
N LEU A 450 -27.31 15.92 5.62
CA LEU A 450 -26.93 16.45 4.32
C LEU A 450 -26.44 17.92 4.41
N ALA A 451 -27.01 18.72 5.30
CA ALA A 451 -26.61 20.12 5.49
C ALA A 451 -25.18 20.21 6.05
N ILE A 452 -24.92 19.42 7.10
CA ILE A 452 -23.62 19.32 7.76
C ILE A 452 -22.55 18.76 6.81
N TYR A 453 -22.89 17.71 6.06
CA TYR A 453 -22.01 17.19 5.02
C TYR A 453 -21.63 18.28 3.98
N ASN A 454 -22.61 19.06 3.51
CA ASN A 454 -22.36 20.14 2.56
C ASN A 454 -21.52 21.28 3.17
N LEU A 455 -21.71 21.60 4.46
CA LEU A 455 -20.86 22.55 5.20
C LEU A 455 -19.41 22.06 5.26
N ALA A 456 -19.19 20.81 5.69
CA ALA A 456 -17.86 20.20 5.75
C ALA A 456 -17.20 20.13 4.36
N SER A 457 -17.95 19.78 3.31
CA SER A 457 -17.43 19.71 1.94
C SER A 457 -17.02 21.07 1.41
N THR A 458 -17.81 22.11 1.69
CA THR A 458 -17.55 23.46 1.21
C THR A 458 -16.33 24.05 1.93
N LEU A 459 -16.20 23.79 3.23
CA LEU A 459 -15.04 24.13 4.04
C LEU A 459 -13.76 23.41 3.58
N HIS A 460 -13.84 22.10 3.37
CA HIS A 460 -12.73 21.30 2.89
C HIS A 460 -12.16 21.82 1.56
N ASN A 461 -13.03 22.28 0.66
CA ASN A 461 -12.65 22.87 -0.62
C ASN A 461 -12.08 24.30 -0.50
N GLY A 462 -12.01 24.85 0.71
CA GLY A 462 -11.46 26.19 1.00
C GLY A 462 -12.48 27.31 0.94
N ASN A 463 -13.77 27.00 0.80
CA ASN A 463 -14.85 27.98 0.86
C ASN A 463 -15.45 27.97 2.28
N ASN A 464 -14.91 28.80 3.17
CA ASN A 464 -15.45 28.89 4.53
C ASN A 464 -16.65 29.85 4.56
N LEU A 465 -17.87 29.28 4.55
CA LEU A 465 -19.13 30.02 4.60
C LEU A 465 -19.35 30.82 5.90
N PHE A 466 -18.50 30.61 6.92
CA PHE A 466 -18.61 31.27 8.21
C PHE A 466 -17.79 32.56 8.31
N ILE A 467 -16.98 32.90 7.31
CA ILE A 467 -16.25 34.18 7.26
C ILE A 467 -17.28 35.32 7.29
N ASN A 468 -17.15 36.22 8.28
CA ASN A 468 -18.06 37.34 8.51
C ASN A 468 -19.55 36.95 8.70
N SER A 469 -19.83 35.69 9.06
CA SER A 469 -21.20 35.19 9.26
C SER A 469 -21.83 35.54 10.61
N GLY A 470 -21.00 35.97 11.58
CA GLY A 470 -21.39 36.10 12.98
C GLY A 470 -21.20 34.83 13.83
N LEU A 471 -20.56 33.79 13.28
CA LEU A 471 -20.02 32.67 14.07
C LEU A 471 -18.94 33.19 15.04
N THR A 472 -18.94 32.70 16.28
CA THR A 472 -17.89 32.94 17.26
C THR A 472 -17.04 31.67 17.43
N HIS A 473 -15.81 31.81 17.90
CA HIS A 473 -14.89 30.69 18.10
C HIS A 473 -15.46 29.59 19.04
N ASP A 474 -16.18 30.00 20.08
CA ASP A 474 -16.78 29.10 21.07
C ASP A 474 -18.22 28.67 20.73
N GLY A 475 -18.77 29.14 19.61
CA GLY A 475 -20.14 28.86 19.20
C GLY A 475 -21.21 29.46 20.10
N LEU A 476 -20.86 30.35 21.04
CA LEU A 476 -21.79 31.05 21.93
C LEU A 476 -22.16 32.44 21.39
N ASN A 477 -23.38 32.90 21.67
CA ASN A 477 -23.87 34.22 21.26
C ASN A 477 -23.70 34.53 19.74
N MET A 478 -23.72 33.48 18.91
CA MET A 478 -23.54 33.60 17.46
C MET A 478 -24.67 34.45 16.84
N LYS A 479 -24.29 35.35 15.93
CA LYS A 479 -25.21 36.22 15.18
C LYS A 479 -25.45 35.71 13.76
N LEU A 480 -25.61 34.40 13.61
CA LEU A 480 -25.90 33.78 12.32
C LEU A 480 -27.27 34.23 11.80
N PRO A 481 -27.44 34.40 10.47
CA PRO A 481 -28.74 34.73 9.89
C PRO A 481 -29.72 33.57 10.11
N LYS A 482 -30.79 33.82 10.88
CA LYS A 482 -31.86 32.84 11.16
C LYS A 482 -33.13 33.23 10.42
N THR A 483 -33.85 32.24 9.93
CA THR A 483 -35.21 32.38 9.38
C THR A 483 -36.19 31.55 10.21
N SER A 484 -37.48 31.60 9.86
CA SER A 484 -38.48 30.71 10.45
C SER A 484 -38.30 29.23 10.06
N GLN A 485 -37.45 28.95 9.07
CA GLN A 485 -37.18 27.59 8.57
C GLN A 485 -35.86 27.02 9.07
N THR A 486 -35.08 27.80 9.83
CA THR A 486 -33.76 27.38 10.30
C THR A 486 -33.84 26.12 11.14
N ASN A 487 -33.06 25.13 10.74
CA ASN A 487 -33.02 23.82 11.34
C ASN A 487 -32.23 23.86 12.67
N PRO A 488 -32.88 23.57 13.81
CA PRO A 488 -32.24 23.67 15.12
C PRO A 488 -31.13 22.64 15.31
N GLU A 489 -31.23 21.45 14.71
CA GLU A 489 -30.22 20.40 14.82
C GLU A 489 -28.93 20.80 14.08
N THR A 490 -29.06 21.36 12.87
CA THR A 490 -27.92 21.91 12.12
C THR A 490 -27.25 23.04 12.89
N LEU A 491 -28.04 23.96 13.45
CA LEU A 491 -27.52 25.09 14.23
C LEU A 491 -26.81 24.63 15.52
N GLN A 492 -27.35 23.61 16.20
CA GLN A 492 -26.74 23.03 17.38
C GLN A 492 -25.40 22.37 17.06
N TRP A 493 -25.32 21.64 15.95
CA TRP A 493 -24.06 21.05 15.48
C TRP A 493 -23.01 22.14 15.17
N ILE A 494 -23.40 23.21 14.48
CA ILE A 494 -22.51 24.35 14.20
C ILE A 494 -21.99 24.98 15.51
N SER A 495 -22.86 25.21 16.48
CA SER A 495 -22.48 25.77 17.79
C SER A 495 -21.48 24.86 18.50
N ARG A 496 -21.75 23.55 18.55
CA ARG A 496 -20.89 22.56 19.20
C ARG A 496 -19.51 22.50 18.56
N HIS A 497 -19.44 22.47 17.23
CA HIS A 497 -18.20 22.27 16.47
C HIS A 497 -17.59 23.58 15.95
N ALA A 498 -17.93 24.72 16.58
CA ALA A 498 -17.56 26.04 16.10
C ALA A 498 -16.05 26.22 15.89
N GLU A 499 -15.21 25.62 16.73
CA GLU A 499 -13.74 25.68 16.59
C GLU A 499 -13.21 25.15 15.24
N ALA A 500 -13.89 24.18 14.63
CA ALA A 500 -13.52 23.61 13.33
C ALA A 500 -14.00 24.46 12.15
N LEU A 501 -14.98 25.33 12.40
CA LEU A 501 -15.65 26.14 11.38
C LEU A 501 -15.16 27.60 11.41
N PHE A 502 -14.72 28.07 12.58
CA PHE A 502 -14.28 29.44 12.82
C PHE A 502 -12.81 29.62 12.45
N ASP A 503 -12.54 30.55 11.53
CA ASP A 503 -11.18 30.94 11.11
C ASP A 503 -10.30 29.74 10.71
N THR A 504 -10.88 28.84 9.92
CA THR A 504 -10.21 27.67 9.32
C THR A 504 -10.07 27.81 7.81
N GLU A 505 -9.03 27.16 7.29
CA GLU A 505 -8.61 27.14 5.89
C GLU A 505 -8.95 25.81 5.20
N LYS A 506 -8.61 25.73 3.91
CA LYS A 506 -8.75 24.55 3.06
C LYS A 506 -8.18 23.30 3.75
N GLY A 507 -8.87 22.17 3.57
CA GLY A 507 -8.47 20.88 4.12
C GLY A 507 -7.19 20.29 3.56
N LEU A 508 -6.84 19.12 4.08
CA LEU A 508 -5.73 18.30 3.59
C LEU A 508 -5.90 17.95 2.10
N PRO A 509 -4.80 17.90 1.34
CA PRO A 509 -4.85 17.39 -0.02
C PRO A 509 -5.17 15.88 -0.05
N GLU A 510 -5.51 15.39 -1.25
CA GLU A 510 -5.84 13.97 -1.46
C GLU A 510 -4.77 13.01 -0.90
N GLY A 511 -5.25 11.87 -0.39
CA GLY A 511 -4.41 10.75 0.05
C GLY A 511 -3.84 10.84 1.47
N HIS A 512 -3.97 11.97 2.16
CA HIS A 512 -3.57 12.09 3.57
C HIS A 512 -4.64 11.58 4.55
N TYR A 513 -5.91 11.77 4.22
CA TYR A 513 -7.07 11.33 5.01
C TYR A 513 -8.20 10.90 4.06
N ALA A 514 -8.84 9.76 4.35
CA ALA A 514 -9.98 9.27 3.58
C ALA A 514 -11.27 9.95 4.04
N GLY A 515 -11.41 11.24 3.75
CA GLY A 515 -12.56 12.04 4.13
C GLY A 515 -12.28 13.54 4.10
N MET A 516 -13.25 14.34 4.51
CA MET A 516 -13.13 15.80 4.50
C MET A 516 -12.33 16.29 5.71
N SER A 517 -11.61 17.39 5.55
CA SER A 517 -10.84 18.01 6.64
C SER A 517 -10.80 19.53 6.50
N ALA A 518 -10.41 20.21 7.57
CA ALA A 518 -10.09 21.64 7.60
C ALA A 518 -8.82 21.86 8.43
N ILE A 519 -8.16 22.99 8.22
CA ILE A 519 -6.91 23.34 8.91
C ILE A 519 -7.13 24.66 9.66
N SER A 520 -6.73 24.77 10.93
CA SER A 520 -6.73 26.05 11.62
C SER A 520 -5.85 27.08 10.92
N LYS A 521 -6.13 28.37 11.08
CA LYS A 521 -5.33 29.45 10.45
C LYS A 521 -3.87 29.51 10.86
N ASP A 522 -3.54 29.12 12.09
CA ASP A 522 -2.15 28.95 12.54
C ASP A 522 -1.50 27.65 12.03
N ARG A 523 -2.30 26.82 11.34
CA ARG A 523 -1.95 25.51 10.78
C ARG A 523 -1.52 24.47 11.80
N GLN A 524 -1.82 24.66 13.08
CA GLN A 524 -1.43 23.72 14.14
C GLN A 524 -2.52 22.71 14.50
N THR A 525 -3.77 22.92 14.10
CA THR A 525 -4.87 21.99 14.34
C THR A 525 -5.44 21.49 13.02
N LEU A 526 -5.44 20.17 12.83
CA LEU A 526 -6.18 19.50 11.77
C LEU A 526 -7.55 19.10 12.30
N TYR A 527 -8.61 19.47 11.61
CA TYR A 527 -9.97 19.01 11.87
C TYR A 527 -10.34 17.94 10.85
N LEU A 528 -10.58 16.71 11.30
CA LEU A 528 -11.01 15.58 10.49
C LEU A 528 -12.52 15.39 10.66
N PHE A 529 -13.26 15.50 9.56
CA PHE A 529 -14.70 15.24 9.55
C PHE A 529 -14.92 13.75 9.33
N VAL A 530 -15.50 13.10 10.33
CA VAL A 530 -15.76 11.65 10.36
C VAL A 530 -17.24 11.43 10.12
N GLU A 531 -17.56 10.86 8.96
CA GLU A 531 -18.91 10.48 8.58
C GLU A 531 -19.33 9.19 9.31
N GLY A 532 -20.50 9.19 9.94
CA GLY A 532 -21.06 7.98 10.54
C GLY A 532 -20.16 7.30 11.59
N GLU A 533 -20.16 5.98 11.58
CA GLU A 533 -19.40 5.13 12.50
C GLU A 533 -18.25 4.41 11.76
N PRO A 534 -16.97 4.75 12.03
CA PRO A 534 -15.84 4.02 11.47
C PRO A 534 -15.88 2.53 11.84
N THR A 535 -15.56 1.66 10.90
CA THR A 535 -15.46 0.21 11.14
C THR A 535 -14.20 -0.21 11.91
N GLY A 536 -13.26 0.72 12.07
CA GLY A 536 -11.95 0.60 12.71
C GLY A 536 -11.25 1.96 12.76
N PRO A 537 -10.01 2.05 13.29
CA PRO A 537 -9.31 3.31 13.52
C PRO A 537 -9.16 4.11 12.22
N ILE A 538 -9.46 5.41 12.26
CA ILE A 538 -9.24 6.28 11.10
C ILE A 538 -7.73 6.49 10.88
N ALA A 539 -7.30 6.55 9.63
CA ALA A 539 -5.89 6.65 9.26
C ALA A 539 -5.54 8.05 8.78
N LEU A 540 -4.44 8.59 9.30
CA LEU A 540 -3.85 9.86 8.88
C LEU A 540 -2.41 9.60 8.41
N LYS A 541 -2.14 9.93 7.15
CA LYS A 541 -0.89 9.59 6.44
C LYS A 541 -0.10 10.84 6.07
N GLY A 542 1.22 10.72 5.99
CA GLY A 542 2.07 11.79 5.48
C GLY A 542 2.16 13.03 6.37
N ILE A 543 1.95 12.89 7.68
CA ILE A 543 2.07 13.98 8.65
C ILE A 543 3.46 13.92 9.29
N LYS A 544 4.29 14.93 9.06
CA LYS A 544 5.67 14.98 9.59
C LYS A 544 5.76 15.48 11.03
N ASN A 545 4.69 16.10 11.51
CA ASN A 545 4.61 16.73 12.82
C ASN A 545 4.52 15.70 13.95
N GLY A 546 4.95 16.10 15.15
CA GLY A 546 4.54 15.43 16.38
C GLY A 546 3.07 15.73 16.70
N ILE A 547 2.41 14.80 17.38
CA ILE A 547 1.04 14.97 17.83
C ILE A 547 1.06 15.43 19.29
N ALA A 548 0.62 16.67 19.53
CA ALA A 548 0.51 17.20 20.88
C ALA A 548 -0.72 16.64 21.61
N ARG A 549 -1.86 16.54 20.90
CA ARG A 549 -3.10 15.98 21.46
C ARG A 549 -4.12 15.66 20.36
N ILE A 550 -4.93 14.64 20.58
CA ILE A 550 -6.13 14.36 19.76
C ILE A 550 -7.37 14.40 20.66
N ARG A 551 -8.44 15.03 20.19
CA ARG A 551 -9.74 15.04 20.88
C ARG A 551 -10.92 15.07 19.92
N VAL A 552 -12.08 14.70 20.42
CA VAL A 552 -13.36 15.02 19.79
C VAL A 552 -13.66 16.51 20.00
N ALA A 553 -13.79 17.26 18.90
CA ALA A 553 -14.12 18.68 18.93
C ALA A 553 -15.54 18.89 19.48
N GLY A 554 -15.74 19.99 20.20
CA GLY A 554 -17.05 20.35 20.77
C GLY A 554 -17.49 19.61 22.04
N GLU A 555 -16.93 18.43 22.34
CA GLU A 555 -17.12 17.76 23.63
C GLU A 555 -15.82 17.60 24.46
N GLY A 556 -14.66 17.55 23.82
CA GLY A 556 -13.36 17.58 24.49
C GLY A 556 -12.77 16.23 24.90
N THR A 557 -13.43 15.10 24.60
CA THR A 557 -12.91 13.76 24.93
C THR A 557 -11.54 13.55 24.28
N LEU A 558 -10.53 13.22 25.08
CA LEU A 558 -9.19 12.90 24.59
C LEU A 558 -9.16 11.52 23.95
N LEU A 559 -8.45 11.42 22.82
CA LEU A 559 -8.27 10.18 22.08
C LEU A 559 -6.79 9.80 22.06
N ASN A 560 -6.54 8.50 22.15
CA ASN A 560 -5.22 7.92 21.91
C ASN A 560 -5.01 7.69 20.41
N TYR A 561 -3.76 7.50 20.02
CA TYR A 561 -3.41 7.05 18.68
C TYR A 561 -2.24 6.07 18.75
N ASP A 562 -2.17 5.21 17.73
CA ASP A 562 -1.04 4.33 17.51
C ASP A 562 -0.32 4.73 16.22
N LEU A 563 1.01 4.55 16.21
CA LEU A 563 1.86 4.86 15.06
C LEU A 563 2.41 3.57 14.46
N TYR A 564 2.03 3.28 13.22
CA TYR A 564 2.48 2.09 12.49
C TYR A 564 3.41 2.46 11.34
N ASN A 565 4.27 1.53 10.93
CA ASN A 565 5.15 1.64 9.76
C ASN A 565 6.13 2.83 9.80
N LYS A 566 6.42 3.36 10.99
CA LYS A 566 7.48 4.36 11.15
C LYS A 566 8.81 3.64 11.32
N LEU A 567 9.63 3.67 10.27
CA LEU A 567 11.02 3.23 10.37
C LEU A 567 11.83 4.26 11.17
N TYR A 568 12.53 3.84 12.23
CA TYR A 568 13.24 4.77 13.14
C TYR A 568 14.36 5.56 12.43
N TRP A 569 14.86 5.03 11.32
CA TRP A 569 15.98 5.56 10.54
C TRP A 569 15.54 6.34 9.29
N SER A 570 14.25 6.32 8.95
CA SER A 570 13.72 7.01 7.77
C SER A 570 13.03 8.30 8.16
N ASP A 571 13.19 9.37 7.38
CA ASP A 571 12.40 10.61 7.55
C ASP A 571 10.94 10.44 7.09
N ARG A 572 10.60 9.34 6.42
CA ARG A 572 9.22 9.04 6.03
C ARG A 572 8.35 8.93 7.29
N PRO A 573 7.21 9.65 7.36
CA PRO A 573 6.31 9.54 8.50
C PRO A 573 5.60 8.19 8.49
N GLY A 574 5.29 7.67 9.69
CA GLY A 574 4.41 6.52 9.83
C GLY A 574 2.94 6.89 9.59
N ILE A 575 2.06 5.93 9.83
CA ILE A 575 0.62 6.10 9.73
C ILE A 575 0.07 6.25 11.15
N ILE A 576 -0.63 7.35 11.38
CA ILE A 576 -1.32 7.60 12.64
C ILE A 576 -2.71 6.98 12.55
N TYR A 577 -3.01 6.07 13.47
CA TYR A 577 -4.31 5.42 13.61
C TYR A 577 -5.02 5.94 14.85
N ILE A 578 -6.23 6.45 14.67
CA ILE A 578 -7.01 7.08 15.74
C ILE A 578 -8.29 6.26 15.95
N ASP A 579 -8.40 5.63 17.12
CA ASP A 579 -9.63 4.95 17.53
C ASP A 579 -10.63 5.97 18.10
N ILE A 580 -11.87 5.89 17.63
CA ILE A 580 -12.95 6.77 18.05
C ILE A 580 -14.00 5.91 18.78
N PRO A 581 -14.19 6.09 20.09
CA PRO A 581 -15.18 5.32 20.83
C PRO A 581 -16.59 5.58 20.31
N LYS A 582 -17.39 4.52 20.11
CA LYS A 582 -18.72 4.61 19.49
C LYS A 582 -19.66 5.52 20.26
N GLU A 583 -19.56 5.52 21.58
CA GLU A 583 -20.37 6.36 22.49
C GLU A 583 -20.01 7.85 22.43
N ARG A 584 -18.92 8.22 21.74
CA ARG A 584 -18.45 9.60 21.54
C ARG A 584 -18.75 10.14 20.14
N LEU A 585 -19.38 9.35 19.29
CA LEU A 585 -19.75 9.79 17.95
C LEU A 585 -20.90 10.81 18.02
N ASP A 586 -20.76 11.89 17.26
CA ASP A 586 -21.85 12.83 17.02
C ASP A 586 -22.87 12.18 16.07
N LYS A 587 -24.16 12.33 16.39
CA LYS A 587 -25.29 11.78 15.61
C LYS A 587 -25.21 12.10 14.12
N ASN A 588 -24.73 13.29 13.77
CA ASN A 588 -24.65 13.73 12.36
C ASN A 588 -23.27 13.51 11.76
N MET A 589 -22.24 14.11 12.37
CA MET A 589 -20.86 14.05 11.90
C MET A 589 -19.93 14.37 13.06
N THR A 590 -19.01 13.46 13.33
CA THR A 590 -18.00 13.65 14.38
C THR A 590 -16.86 14.49 13.82
N VAL A 591 -16.34 15.43 14.61
CA VAL A 591 -15.16 16.21 14.25
C VAL A 591 -14.03 15.85 15.20
N ILE A 592 -12.95 15.31 14.67
CA ILE A 592 -11.73 15.02 15.43
C ILE A 592 -10.76 16.16 15.20
N ALA A 593 -10.25 16.76 16.27
CA ALA A 593 -9.14 17.69 16.12
C ALA A 593 -7.83 17.14 16.67
N VAL A 594 -6.84 17.21 15.79
CA VAL A 594 -5.47 16.76 15.97
C VAL A 594 -4.62 18.01 16.11
N LEU A 595 -4.23 18.32 17.35
CA LEU A 595 -3.29 19.39 17.66
C LEU A 595 -1.87 18.87 17.41
N LEU A 596 -1.14 19.57 16.56
CA LEU A 596 0.25 19.32 16.19
C LEU A 596 1.18 20.12 17.10
N ASP A 597 2.42 19.66 17.22
CA ASP A 597 3.48 20.34 17.98
C ASP A 597 3.99 21.64 17.33
N LYS A 598 3.78 21.78 16.02
CA LYS A 598 4.15 22.93 15.20
C LYS A 598 3.23 23.03 13.97
N PRO A 599 3.27 24.12 13.18
CA PRO A 599 2.48 24.24 11.95
C PRO A 599 2.64 23.04 11.01
N LEU A 600 1.55 22.65 10.35
CA LEU A 600 1.45 21.45 9.51
C LEU A 600 2.54 21.38 8.43
N GLU A 601 3.27 20.26 8.45
CA GLU A 601 4.23 19.83 7.45
C GLU A 601 3.82 18.48 6.87
N LEU A 602 3.63 18.42 5.55
CA LEU A 602 3.19 17.21 4.85
C LEU A 602 4.36 16.53 4.13
N TYR A 603 4.35 15.19 4.14
CA TYR A 603 5.18 14.36 3.28
C TYR A 603 4.38 13.96 2.04
N ARG A 604 4.84 14.37 0.84
CA ARG A 604 4.15 14.14 -0.44
C ARG A 604 5.13 13.94 -1.60
N GLU A 605 6.12 13.07 -1.40
CA GLU A 605 7.20 12.85 -2.37
C GLU A 605 6.84 11.80 -3.44
N LYS A 606 7.61 11.81 -4.54
CA LYS A 606 7.65 10.71 -5.51
C LYS A 606 8.24 9.48 -4.84
N ILE A 607 7.62 8.35 -5.07
CA ILE A 607 7.85 7.13 -4.29
C ILE A 607 8.90 6.28 -4.98
N GLY A 608 9.95 5.95 -4.23
CA GLY A 608 10.96 4.95 -4.57
C GLY A 608 11.19 3.99 -3.38
N ALA A 609 12.07 3.01 -3.57
CA ALA A 609 12.50 2.12 -2.48
C ALA A 609 13.07 2.92 -1.30
N ILE A 610 12.98 2.39 -0.08
CA ILE A 610 13.66 2.96 1.09
C ILE A 610 15.08 2.37 1.08
N GLU A 611 16.02 3.07 0.45
CA GLU A 611 17.34 2.52 0.09
C GLU A 611 18.44 2.75 1.13
N SER A 612 18.12 3.02 2.41
CA SER A 612 19.20 3.16 3.40
C SER A 612 18.80 2.73 4.81
N ASN A 613 19.35 1.58 5.24
CA ASN A 613 19.55 1.19 6.64
C ASN A 613 20.99 1.52 7.11
N LEU A 614 21.76 2.27 6.31
CA LEU A 614 23.19 2.53 6.53
C LEU A 614 23.45 3.62 7.58
#